data_AF-A0A955XNK5-F1
#
_entry.id   AF-A0A955XNK5-F1
#
_cell.length_a   1.000
_cell.length_b   1.000
_cell.length_c   1.000
_cell.angle_alpha   90.00
_cell.angle_beta   90.00
_cell.angle_gamma   90.00
#
_symmetry.space_group_name_H-M   'P 1'
#
loop_
_entity.id
_entity.type
_entity.pdbx_description
1 polymer ?
#
loop_
_entity_poly.entity_id
_entity_poly.type
_entity_poly.pdbx_seq_one_letter_code
_entity_poly.pdbx_strand_id
1 'polypeptide(L)'
;WGPCVGATGPGAEDCDGVDDDCDGRVDERITLPCGSDVGACTPGTSRCVDGRFTVCEGAVDPTDETCDGVDEDCDGRTDEAVTRACGSRVGDCAEGTETCAAGVWGACLGATLPSDETCDDRDNDCDGRVDEDYDLQTSITNCGSCGHRCPFRLADSCVDGACRCGDRPMCPVGTLCGVGFCELECGRNGQICP
;
A
#
# COMPACT_ATOMS: atom_id res chain seq x y z
N TRP A 1 59.72 38.46 11.18
CA TRP A 1 59.64 39.33 12.37
C TRP A 1 59.66 40.78 11.92
N GLY A 2 58.51 41.31 11.50
CA GLY A 2 58.29 42.75 11.32
C GLY A 2 57.45 43.26 12.50
N PRO A 3 57.55 44.54 12.90
CA PRO A 3 56.86 45.05 14.07
C PRO A 3 55.36 45.27 13.80
N CYS A 4 54.52 44.80 14.72
CA CYS A 4 53.08 45.09 14.75
C CYS A 4 52.86 46.60 14.97
N VAL A 5 52.17 47.27 14.07
CA VAL A 5 51.85 48.70 14.19
C VAL A 5 50.34 48.85 14.31
N GLY A 6 49.84 49.10 15.52
CA GLY A 6 48.44 49.48 15.77
C GLY A 6 47.64 48.66 16.81
N ALA A 7 48.25 47.72 17.53
CA ALA A 7 47.53 46.73 18.34
C ALA A 7 46.70 47.33 19.50
N THR A 8 45.37 47.23 19.41
CA THR A 8 44.54 46.74 20.53
C THR A 8 45.13 45.40 20.97
N GLY A 9 45.26 45.13 22.27
CA GLY A 9 45.97 43.94 22.79
C GLY A 9 45.46 42.62 22.20
N PRO A 10 46.17 41.48 22.43
CA PRO A 10 45.84 40.20 21.80
C PRO A 10 44.35 39.89 21.96
N GLY A 11 43.65 39.83 20.82
CA GLY A 11 42.24 39.48 20.72
C GLY A 11 42.03 37.98 20.88
N ALA A 12 40.78 37.53 20.84
CA ALA A 12 40.53 36.14 20.49
C ALA A 12 40.65 36.05 18.96
N GLU A 13 41.25 34.97 18.46
CA GLU A 13 41.33 34.69 17.02
C GLU A 13 39.92 34.68 16.39
N ASP A 14 39.72 35.50 15.36
CA ASP A 14 38.56 35.41 14.47
C ASP A 14 38.93 34.62 13.21
N CYS A 15 37.95 33.98 12.56
CA CYS A 15 38.20 33.21 11.34
C CYS A 15 38.16 34.14 10.11
N ASP A 16 39.20 34.95 9.91
CA ASP A 16 39.25 35.99 8.87
C ASP A 16 40.55 35.99 8.03
N GLY A 17 41.50 35.10 8.35
CA GLY A 17 42.79 34.98 7.68
C GLY A 17 43.86 35.96 8.20
N VAL A 18 43.61 36.61 9.33
CA VAL A 18 44.54 37.49 10.05
C VAL A 18 45.01 36.80 11.34
N ASP A 19 46.21 37.18 11.80
CA ASP A 19 46.77 36.79 13.09
C ASP A 19 46.38 37.88 14.11
N ASP A 20 45.24 37.69 14.77
CA ASP A 20 44.58 38.70 15.63
C ASP A 20 45.24 38.79 17.02
N ASP A 21 45.85 37.71 17.49
CA ASP A 21 46.57 37.64 18.75
C ASP A 21 48.09 37.83 18.61
N CYS A 22 48.59 37.89 17.38
CA CYS A 22 49.99 38.11 16.99
C CYS A 22 50.95 37.01 17.49
N ASP A 23 50.49 35.76 17.66
CA ASP A 23 51.33 34.64 18.09
C ASP A 23 52.17 34.00 16.95
N GLY A 24 51.92 34.43 15.71
CA GLY A 24 52.61 33.95 14.51
C GLY A 24 51.93 32.75 13.83
N ARG A 25 50.72 32.39 14.26
CA ARG A 25 49.80 31.48 13.60
C ARG A 25 48.59 32.28 13.14
N VAL A 26 47.86 31.73 12.18
CA VAL A 26 46.68 32.39 11.60
C VAL A 26 45.51 31.46 11.83
N ASP A 27 44.43 32.01 12.39
CA ASP A 27 43.14 31.36 12.65
C ASP A 27 43.22 30.03 13.44
N GLU A 28 44.13 29.87 14.42
CA GLU A 28 44.32 28.57 15.06
C GLU A 28 43.32 28.26 16.20
N ARG A 29 43.02 26.96 16.38
CA ARG A 29 42.08 26.43 17.41
C ARG A 29 40.66 27.00 17.35
N ILE A 30 40.27 27.64 16.24
CA ILE A 30 38.88 28.06 16.02
C ILE A 30 38.07 26.85 15.51
N THR A 31 37.10 26.42 16.31
CA THR A 31 36.14 25.38 15.95
C THR A 31 34.73 25.82 16.25
N LEU A 32 33.78 25.48 15.38
CA LEU A 32 32.37 25.79 15.55
C LEU A 32 31.53 24.52 15.41
N PRO A 33 30.54 24.27 16.31
CA PRO A 33 29.58 23.20 16.11
C PRO A 33 28.75 23.44 14.85
N CYS A 34 28.37 22.37 14.18
CA CYS A 34 27.54 22.39 12.99
C CYS A 34 26.67 21.13 12.92
N GLY A 35 25.65 21.13 12.07
CA GLY A 35 24.65 20.05 12.01
C GLY A 35 23.56 20.19 13.08
N SER A 36 22.73 19.16 13.20
CA SER A 36 21.60 19.07 14.14
C SER A 36 21.83 17.94 15.15
N ASP A 37 21.26 18.07 16.35
CA ASP A 37 21.18 17.02 17.39
C ASP A 37 19.75 16.47 17.56
N VAL A 38 18.89 16.74 16.57
CA VAL A 38 17.50 16.28 16.51
C VAL A 38 17.42 14.99 15.70
N GLY A 39 16.53 14.07 16.12
CA GLY A 39 16.25 12.85 15.38
C GLY A 39 17.45 11.92 15.22
N ALA A 40 17.65 11.45 13.99
CA ALA A 40 18.79 10.62 13.58
C ALA A 40 20.07 11.42 13.35
N CYS A 41 20.00 12.75 13.27
CA CYS A 41 21.16 13.58 13.02
C CYS A 41 22.12 13.55 14.21
N THR A 42 23.40 13.69 13.87
CA THR A 42 24.46 13.91 14.86
C THR A 42 25.20 15.19 14.51
N PRO A 43 25.47 16.07 15.48
CA PRO A 43 26.22 17.29 15.24
C PRO A 43 27.70 16.95 14.97
N GLY A 44 28.33 17.77 14.14
CA GLY A 44 29.75 17.71 13.81
C GLY A 44 30.50 18.95 14.25
N THR A 45 31.71 19.11 13.74
CA THR A 45 32.55 20.28 14.01
C THR A 45 33.18 20.79 12.71
N SER A 46 33.09 22.10 12.51
CA SER A 46 33.83 22.80 11.45
C SER A 46 35.07 23.46 12.05
N ARG A 47 36.15 23.52 11.26
CA ARG A 47 37.43 24.13 11.66
C ARG A 47 37.71 25.33 10.78
N CYS A 48 38.31 26.38 11.33
CA CYS A 48 38.83 27.45 10.49
C CYS A 48 40.16 27.02 9.84
N VAL A 49 40.28 27.20 8.54
CA VAL A 49 41.52 27.03 7.78
C VAL A 49 41.59 28.16 6.75
N ASP A 50 42.62 29.00 6.84
CA ASP A 50 42.88 30.13 5.92
C ASP A 50 41.65 31.08 5.76
N GLY A 51 41.07 31.53 6.87
CA GLY A 51 39.95 32.47 6.94
C GLY A 51 38.60 31.90 6.48
N ARG A 52 38.47 30.56 6.41
CA ARG A 52 37.22 29.87 6.03
C ARG A 52 36.97 28.64 6.88
N PHE A 53 35.72 28.41 7.24
CA PHE A 53 35.30 27.17 7.86
C PHE A 53 35.31 26.01 6.85
N THR A 54 35.83 24.87 7.28
CA THR A 54 35.73 23.60 6.56
C THR A 54 34.28 23.11 6.49
N VAL A 55 34.05 22.06 5.71
CA VAL A 55 32.83 21.26 5.82
C VAL A 55 32.65 20.74 7.25
N CYS A 56 31.41 20.42 7.61
CA CYS A 56 31.09 19.87 8.91
C CYS A 56 31.64 18.45 9.02
N GLU A 57 32.70 18.25 9.81
CA GLU A 57 33.29 16.93 9.99
C GLU A 57 32.57 16.19 11.12
N GLY A 58 32.20 14.93 10.85
CA GLY A 58 31.57 14.05 11.85
C GLY A 58 30.06 14.24 12.04
N ALA A 59 29.42 15.09 11.24
CA ALA A 59 27.97 15.20 11.23
C ALA A 59 27.30 14.05 10.44
N VAL A 60 26.09 13.70 10.86
CA VAL A 60 25.12 12.96 10.05
C VAL A 60 24.10 13.99 9.60
N ASP A 61 24.04 14.22 8.29
CA ASP A 61 23.15 15.21 7.68
C ASP A 61 21.73 14.64 7.53
N PRO A 62 20.71 15.52 7.52
CA PRO A 62 19.32 15.16 7.20
C PRO A 62 19.16 14.37 5.90
N THR A 63 18.26 13.39 5.91
CA THR A 63 17.81 12.65 4.72
C THR A 63 16.28 12.63 4.62
N ASP A 64 15.75 12.26 3.45
CA ASP A 64 14.29 12.12 3.28
C ASP A 64 13.75 11.04 4.24
N GLU A 65 12.61 11.34 4.87
CA GLU A 65 11.93 10.44 5.80
C GLU A 65 11.60 9.07 5.19
N THR A 66 11.72 8.03 6.00
CA THR A 66 11.16 6.71 5.71
C THR A 66 10.14 6.32 6.77
N CYS A 67 9.24 5.37 6.45
CA CYS A 67 8.22 4.94 7.41
C CYS A 67 8.80 3.91 8.39
N ASP A 68 9.67 4.34 9.29
CA ASP A 68 10.36 3.49 10.27
C ASP A 68 10.28 3.99 11.73
N GLY A 69 9.64 5.15 11.95
CA GLY A 69 9.49 5.78 13.26
C GLY A 69 10.71 6.58 13.72
N VAL A 70 11.63 6.90 12.81
CA VAL A 70 12.78 7.78 13.02
C VAL A 70 12.52 9.13 12.36
N ASP A 71 13.18 10.17 12.87
CA ASP A 71 13.21 11.53 12.34
C ASP A 71 14.53 11.66 11.57
N GLU A 72 14.53 11.35 10.28
CA GLU A 72 15.72 11.31 9.43
C GLU A 72 16.06 12.67 8.83
N ASP A 73 15.07 13.54 8.67
CA ASP A 73 15.23 14.90 8.17
C ASP A 73 15.55 15.93 9.29
N CYS A 74 15.42 15.49 10.54
CA CYS A 74 15.81 16.19 11.75
C CYS A 74 15.06 17.50 11.97
N ASP A 75 13.82 17.60 11.50
CA ASP A 75 12.92 18.74 11.69
C ASP A 75 12.15 18.69 13.04
N GLY A 76 12.26 17.56 13.75
CA GLY A 76 11.62 17.31 15.04
C GLY A 76 10.24 16.64 14.93
N ARG A 77 9.85 16.21 13.73
CA ARG A 77 8.69 15.36 13.47
C ARG A 77 9.19 13.98 13.02
N THR A 78 8.27 13.06 12.77
CA THR A 78 8.64 11.66 12.52
C THR A 78 7.69 11.12 11.48
N ASP A 79 8.26 10.56 10.42
CA ASP A 79 7.61 10.03 9.23
C ASP A 79 6.62 11.01 8.58
N GLU A 80 6.87 12.32 8.62
CA GLU A 80 5.99 13.31 8.00
C GLU A 80 6.09 13.31 6.46
N ALA A 81 4.95 13.60 5.82
CA ALA A 81 4.83 13.61 4.36
C ALA A 81 5.19 12.28 3.64
N VAL A 82 5.45 11.19 4.39
CA VAL A 82 5.69 9.86 3.84
C VAL A 82 4.37 9.24 3.39
N THR A 83 4.25 8.99 2.08
CA THR A 83 3.05 8.41 1.47
C THR A 83 3.40 7.27 0.52
N ARG A 84 2.47 6.33 0.34
CA ARG A 84 2.59 5.26 -0.65
C ARG A 84 1.25 4.90 -1.28
N ALA A 85 1.30 4.30 -2.46
CA ALA A 85 0.13 3.68 -3.08
C ALA A 85 -0.26 2.39 -2.35
N CYS A 86 -1.56 2.09 -2.37
CA CYS A 86 -2.15 0.91 -1.74
C CYS A 86 -3.38 0.46 -2.55
N GLY A 87 -3.88 -0.76 -2.31
CA GLY A 87 -5.00 -1.34 -3.07
C GLY A 87 -4.58 -1.92 -4.42
N SER A 88 -5.58 -2.17 -5.28
CA SER A 88 -5.42 -2.80 -6.61
C SER A 88 -6.25 -2.07 -7.65
N ARG A 89 -5.90 -2.25 -8.93
CA ARG A 89 -6.72 -1.81 -10.09
C ARG A 89 -7.36 -2.98 -10.84
N VAL A 90 -7.39 -4.16 -10.21
CA VAL A 90 -8.01 -5.37 -10.74
C VAL A 90 -9.50 -5.37 -10.39
N GLY A 91 -10.33 -5.83 -11.30
CA GLY A 91 -11.77 -5.89 -11.07
C GLY A 91 -12.41 -4.54 -10.76
N ASP A 92 -13.26 -4.54 -9.74
CA ASP A 92 -13.95 -3.36 -9.21
C ASP A 92 -13.12 -2.59 -8.17
N CYS A 93 -11.91 -3.07 -7.83
CA CYS A 93 -11.02 -2.36 -6.93
C CYS A 93 -10.45 -1.08 -7.56
N ALA A 94 -10.15 -0.14 -6.66
CA ALA A 94 -9.42 1.07 -6.99
C ALA A 94 -8.26 1.24 -6.00
N GLU A 95 -7.15 1.77 -6.51
CA GLU A 95 -6.03 2.14 -5.66
C GLU A 95 -6.35 3.38 -4.82
N GLY A 96 -5.65 3.49 -3.71
CA GLY A 96 -5.67 4.64 -2.82
C GLY A 96 -4.28 5.08 -2.41
N THR A 97 -4.21 5.87 -1.36
CA THR A 97 -2.97 6.33 -0.76
C THR A 97 -2.99 6.12 0.75
N GLU A 98 -1.90 5.55 1.27
CA GLU A 98 -1.62 5.48 2.70
C GLU A 98 -0.65 6.60 3.08
N THR A 99 -0.84 7.13 4.27
CA THR A 99 0.09 8.06 4.92
C THR A 99 0.71 7.36 6.11
N CYS A 100 2.03 7.50 6.27
CA CYS A 100 2.71 7.01 7.46
C CYS A 100 2.60 8.03 8.60
N ALA A 101 2.56 7.52 9.83
CA ALA A 101 2.81 8.32 11.02
C ALA A 101 3.41 7.41 12.10
N ALA A 102 4.55 7.80 12.65
CA ALA A 102 5.26 7.06 13.72
C ALA A 102 5.52 5.59 13.37
N GLY A 103 6.05 5.32 12.17
CA GLY A 103 6.39 3.99 11.65
C GLY A 103 5.20 3.12 11.28
N VAL A 104 3.98 3.67 11.28
CA VAL A 104 2.75 2.92 11.00
C VAL A 104 2.00 3.53 9.83
N TRP A 105 1.71 2.69 8.84
CA TRP A 105 0.85 3.05 7.72
C TRP A 105 -0.60 3.16 8.17
N GLY A 106 -1.24 4.28 7.83
CA GLY A 106 -2.65 4.52 8.09
C GLY A 106 -3.57 3.75 7.15
N ALA A 107 -4.84 4.17 7.09
CA ALA A 107 -5.82 3.59 6.17
C ALA A 107 -5.49 3.93 4.71
N CYS A 108 -5.83 3.02 3.81
CA CYS A 108 -5.73 3.22 2.37
C CYS A 108 -6.87 4.13 1.87
N LEU A 109 -6.64 5.45 1.91
CA LEU A 109 -7.66 6.44 1.56
C LEU A 109 -7.88 6.51 0.05
N GLY A 110 -9.14 6.53 -0.36
CA GLY A 110 -9.54 6.61 -1.76
C GLY A 110 -9.58 5.26 -2.49
N ALA A 111 -9.14 4.18 -1.85
CA ALA A 111 -9.27 2.84 -2.41
C ALA A 111 -10.68 2.27 -2.30
N THR A 112 -11.05 1.47 -3.30
CA THR A 112 -12.07 0.44 -3.18
C THR A 112 -11.33 -0.86 -2.88
N LEU A 113 -11.51 -1.38 -1.66
CA LEU A 113 -10.85 -2.59 -1.21
C LEU A 113 -11.65 -3.84 -1.65
N PRO A 114 -10.98 -5.00 -1.77
CA PRO A 114 -11.62 -6.28 -1.99
C PRO A 114 -12.77 -6.55 -1.01
N SER A 115 -13.85 -7.12 -1.54
CA SER A 115 -14.97 -7.65 -0.78
C SER A 115 -15.39 -8.99 -1.33
N ASP A 116 -16.08 -9.81 -0.53
CA ASP A 116 -16.60 -11.10 -0.99
C ASP A 116 -17.37 -10.97 -2.32
N GLU A 117 -17.13 -11.91 -3.22
CA GLU A 117 -17.79 -11.98 -4.52
C GLU A 117 -19.32 -11.96 -4.37
N THR A 118 -19.96 -11.12 -5.18
CA THR A 118 -21.40 -11.09 -5.35
C THR A 118 -21.71 -11.45 -6.78
N CYS A 119 -22.69 -12.32 -6.96
CA CYS A 119 -23.20 -12.77 -8.25
C CYS A 119 -23.74 -11.66 -9.17
N ASP A 120 -22.86 -10.81 -9.71
CA ASP A 120 -23.20 -9.57 -10.40
C ASP A 120 -22.36 -9.29 -11.65
N ASP A 121 -21.66 -10.31 -12.15
CA ASP A 121 -20.75 -10.29 -13.29
C ASP A 121 -19.55 -9.33 -13.10
N ARG A 122 -19.14 -9.08 -11.84
CA ARG A 122 -17.96 -8.28 -11.48
C ARG A 122 -17.00 -9.09 -10.63
N ASP A 123 -15.80 -8.54 -10.51
CA ASP A 123 -14.69 -9.04 -9.70
C ASP A 123 -14.61 -8.13 -8.46
N ASN A 124 -15.38 -8.47 -7.43
CA ASN A 124 -15.50 -7.70 -6.19
C ASN A 124 -14.33 -7.94 -5.23
N ASP A 125 -13.71 -9.12 -5.29
CA ASP A 125 -12.57 -9.50 -4.45
C ASP A 125 -11.20 -9.18 -5.08
N CYS A 126 -11.23 -8.80 -6.37
CA CYS A 126 -10.11 -8.28 -7.14
C CYS A 126 -8.97 -9.29 -7.33
N ASP A 127 -9.30 -10.58 -7.40
CA ASP A 127 -8.37 -11.67 -7.69
C ASP A 127 -8.09 -11.84 -9.21
N GLY A 128 -8.89 -11.17 -10.05
CA GLY A 128 -8.80 -11.19 -11.50
C GLY A 128 -9.75 -12.18 -12.19
N ARG A 129 -10.66 -12.78 -11.43
CA ARG A 129 -11.75 -13.63 -11.91
C ARG A 129 -13.09 -13.00 -11.51
N VAL A 130 -14.16 -13.50 -12.12
CA VAL A 130 -15.50 -12.96 -11.92
C VAL A 130 -16.36 -14.11 -11.41
N ASP A 131 -17.04 -13.90 -10.29
CA ASP A 131 -18.02 -14.82 -9.70
C ASP A 131 -17.50 -16.25 -9.46
N GLU A 132 -16.24 -16.42 -9.06
CA GLU A 132 -15.54 -17.71 -8.94
C GLU A 132 -15.68 -18.41 -7.58
N ASP A 133 -16.07 -17.69 -6.53
CA ASP A 133 -16.23 -18.25 -5.17
C ASP A 133 -17.52 -19.06 -4.97
N TYR A 134 -18.25 -19.32 -6.05
CA TYR A 134 -19.49 -20.06 -6.05
C TYR A 134 -19.30 -21.51 -6.49
N ASP A 135 -19.92 -22.45 -5.77
CA ASP A 135 -19.97 -23.86 -6.21
C ASP A 135 -20.86 -24.00 -7.44
N LEU A 136 -20.24 -23.99 -8.62
CA LEU A 136 -20.94 -24.13 -9.89
C LEU A 136 -21.33 -25.57 -10.22
N GLN A 137 -20.79 -26.55 -9.49
CA GLN A 137 -20.88 -27.96 -9.85
C GLN A 137 -22.05 -28.65 -9.14
N THR A 138 -22.34 -28.26 -7.91
CA THR A 138 -23.36 -28.93 -7.09
C THR A 138 -24.38 -27.99 -6.46
N SER A 139 -24.14 -26.67 -6.49
CA SER A 139 -25.13 -25.71 -5.99
C SER A 139 -26.34 -25.63 -6.90
N ILE A 140 -27.53 -25.86 -6.33
CA ILE A 140 -28.80 -25.66 -7.04
C ILE A 140 -29.07 -24.19 -7.38
N THR A 141 -28.41 -23.24 -6.72
CA THR A 141 -28.61 -21.80 -6.97
C THR A 141 -27.61 -21.19 -7.94
N ASN A 142 -26.51 -21.88 -8.22
CA ASN A 142 -25.42 -21.41 -9.07
C ASN A 142 -25.01 -22.48 -10.09
N CYS A 143 -25.96 -23.27 -10.61
CA CYS A 143 -25.63 -24.45 -11.38
C CYS A 143 -25.10 -24.11 -12.78
N GLY A 144 -23.83 -24.40 -13.04
CA GLY A 144 -23.17 -24.12 -14.32
C GLY A 144 -22.77 -22.66 -14.53
N SER A 145 -23.44 -21.72 -13.87
CA SER A 145 -23.03 -20.32 -13.75
C SER A 145 -23.59 -19.72 -12.46
N CYS A 146 -22.95 -18.67 -11.96
CA CYS A 146 -23.43 -17.97 -10.79
C CYS A 146 -24.90 -17.50 -11.00
N GLY A 147 -25.72 -17.61 -9.95
CA GLY A 147 -27.11 -17.15 -9.93
C GLY A 147 -28.07 -18.02 -10.75
N HIS A 148 -27.55 -19.05 -11.43
CA HIS A 148 -28.35 -19.97 -12.21
C HIS A 148 -29.04 -20.99 -11.31
N ARG A 149 -30.21 -20.60 -10.80
CA ARG A 149 -31.06 -21.52 -10.02
C ARG A 149 -31.75 -22.51 -10.94
N CYS A 150 -31.57 -23.81 -10.67
CA CYS A 150 -32.30 -24.85 -11.40
C CYS A 150 -33.82 -24.68 -11.23
N PRO A 151 -34.62 -24.80 -12.31
CA PRO A 151 -36.05 -24.53 -12.24
C PRO A 151 -36.74 -25.58 -11.37
N PHE A 152 -37.45 -25.14 -10.33
CA PHE A 152 -38.11 -25.97 -9.30
C PHE A 152 -39.04 -27.09 -9.81
N ARG A 153 -39.38 -27.12 -11.10
CA ARG A 153 -40.18 -28.19 -11.74
C ARG A 153 -39.46 -28.97 -12.83
N LEU A 154 -38.37 -28.43 -13.37
CA LEU A 154 -37.65 -29.02 -14.49
C LEU A 154 -36.34 -29.66 -14.05
N ALA A 155 -35.75 -29.26 -12.93
CA ALA A 155 -34.56 -29.88 -12.35
C ALA A 155 -34.43 -29.49 -10.87
N ASP A 156 -34.20 -30.48 -10.00
CA ASP A 156 -34.07 -30.30 -8.55
C ASP A 156 -32.67 -30.63 -8.01
N SER A 157 -31.70 -30.87 -8.89
CA SER A 157 -30.30 -31.09 -8.54
C SER A 157 -29.35 -30.42 -9.55
N CYS A 158 -28.14 -30.12 -9.10
CA CYS A 158 -27.03 -29.72 -9.96
C CYS A 158 -25.96 -30.81 -9.92
N VAL A 159 -25.56 -31.32 -11.09
CA VAL A 159 -24.54 -32.37 -11.20
C VAL A 159 -23.63 -32.06 -12.38
N ASP A 160 -22.34 -31.89 -12.08
CA ASP A 160 -21.29 -31.48 -13.01
C ASP A 160 -21.63 -30.15 -13.74
N GLY A 161 -22.24 -29.20 -13.02
CA GLY A 161 -22.61 -27.90 -13.58
C GLY A 161 -23.80 -27.92 -14.53
N ALA A 162 -24.56 -29.01 -14.57
CA ALA A 162 -25.80 -29.10 -15.31
C ALA A 162 -26.97 -29.38 -14.37
N CYS A 163 -28.07 -28.65 -14.57
CA CYS A 163 -29.32 -28.93 -13.89
C CYS A 163 -29.83 -30.31 -14.33
N ARG A 164 -29.97 -31.23 -13.37
CA ARG A 164 -30.49 -32.58 -13.59
C ARG A 164 -31.73 -32.84 -12.75
N CYS A 165 -32.55 -33.75 -13.24
CA CYS A 165 -33.49 -34.48 -12.41
C CYS A 165 -32.68 -35.29 -11.41
N GLY A 166 -32.86 -35.07 -10.10
CA GLY A 166 -32.24 -35.92 -9.07
C GLY A 166 -32.84 -37.33 -9.10
N ASP A 167 -33.38 -37.79 -7.97
CA ASP A 167 -34.03 -39.11 -7.90
C ASP A 167 -35.46 -39.14 -8.49
N ARG A 168 -35.93 -38.01 -9.03
CA ARG A 168 -37.24 -37.95 -9.66
C ARG A 168 -37.24 -38.79 -10.94
N PRO A 169 -38.15 -39.77 -11.08
CA PRO A 169 -38.23 -40.54 -12.30
C PRO A 169 -38.52 -39.59 -13.47
N MET A 170 -37.84 -39.83 -14.59
CA MET A 170 -38.20 -39.22 -15.87
C MET A 170 -39.65 -39.58 -16.18
N CYS A 171 -40.39 -38.65 -16.77
CA CYS A 171 -41.77 -38.92 -17.12
C CYS A 171 -41.82 -40.00 -18.23
N PRO A 172 -42.54 -41.11 -18.04
CA PRO A 172 -42.55 -42.21 -19.01
C PRO A 172 -43.05 -41.77 -20.40
N VAL A 173 -42.45 -42.31 -21.46
CA VAL A 173 -42.90 -42.10 -22.86
C VAL A 173 -44.40 -42.37 -22.97
N GLY A 174 -45.15 -41.42 -23.54
CA GLY A 174 -46.60 -41.55 -23.69
C GLY A 174 -47.44 -41.11 -22.47
N THR A 175 -46.84 -40.63 -21.38
CA THR A 175 -47.57 -40.04 -20.24
C THR A 175 -47.58 -38.51 -20.29
N LEU A 176 -48.58 -37.90 -19.63
CA LEU A 176 -48.74 -36.45 -19.55
C LEU A 176 -47.68 -35.87 -18.61
N CYS A 177 -46.93 -34.86 -19.08
CA CYS A 177 -46.15 -33.96 -18.21
C CYS A 177 -47.07 -33.39 -17.14
N GLY A 178 -46.74 -33.65 -15.88
CA GLY A 178 -47.55 -33.23 -14.74
C GLY A 178 -46.77 -33.21 -13.44
N VAL A 179 -47.45 -32.74 -12.39
CA VAL A 179 -46.85 -32.56 -11.05
C VAL A 179 -46.32 -33.89 -10.50
N GLY A 180 -44.99 -33.98 -10.34
CA GLY A 180 -44.33 -35.14 -9.73
C GLY A 180 -43.16 -35.71 -10.54
N PHE A 181 -43.10 -35.45 -11.85
CA PHE A 181 -42.00 -35.88 -12.73
C PHE A 181 -41.12 -34.71 -13.14
N CYS A 182 -39.89 -35.01 -13.56
CA CYS A 182 -38.93 -34.00 -13.98
C CYS A 182 -38.97 -33.82 -15.52
N GLU A 183 -39.01 -32.56 -15.98
CA GLU A 183 -39.37 -32.17 -17.37
C GLU A 183 -38.16 -31.83 -18.27
N LEU A 184 -36.96 -32.39 -18.07
CA LEU A 184 -35.80 -32.09 -18.94
C LEU A 184 -35.96 -32.60 -20.39
N GLU A 185 -36.74 -33.66 -20.62
CA GLU A 185 -36.91 -34.29 -21.95
C GLU A 185 -38.37 -34.33 -22.43
N CYS A 186 -39.31 -34.02 -21.55
CA CYS A 186 -40.70 -33.90 -21.94
C CYS A 186 -41.01 -32.42 -22.15
N GLY A 187 -41.77 -32.09 -23.20
CA GLY A 187 -42.11 -30.72 -23.51
C GLY A 187 -42.87 -29.97 -22.38
N ARG A 188 -43.49 -28.84 -22.72
CA ARG A 188 -44.22 -28.00 -21.76
C ARG A 188 -45.26 -28.79 -20.96
N ASN A 189 -45.45 -28.44 -19.69
CA ASN A 189 -46.50 -28.96 -18.80
C ASN A 189 -47.84 -29.17 -19.55
N GLY A 190 -48.40 -30.38 -19.46
CA GLY A 190 -49.58 -30.81 -20.21
C GLY A 190 -49.33 -31.40 -21.60
N GLN A 191 -48.08 -31.57 -22.04
CA GLN A 191 -47.72 -32.32 -23.25
C GLN A 191 -47.43 -33.79 -22.95
N ILE A 192 -47.53 -34.65 -23.96
CA ILE A 192 -47.14 -36.06 -23.87
C ILE A 192 -45.63 -36.15 -24.07
N CYS A 193 -44.94 -36.90 -23.22
CA CYS A 193 -43.52 -37.20 -23.41
C CYS A 193 -43.27 -37.92 -24.73
N PRO A 194 -42.36 -37.40 -25.59
CA PRO A 194 -42.03 -38.01 -26.88
C PRO A 194 -41.41 -39.40 -26.74
#